data_AF-A0A1A7PIC8-F1
#
_entry.id   AF-A0A1A7PIC8-F1
#
_cell.length_a   1.000
_cell.length_b   1.000
_cell.length_c   1.000
_cell.angle_alpha   90.00
_cell.angle_beta   90.00
_cell.angle_gamma   90.00
#
_symmetry.space_group_name_H-M   'P 1'
#
loop_
_entity.id
_entity.type
_entity.pdbx_description
1 polymer ?
#
loop_
_entity_poly.entity_id
_entity_poly.type
_entity_poly.pdbx_seq_one_letter_code
_entity_poly.pdbx_strand_id
1 'polypeptide(L)'
;MINLFQQTEPSRRRYGVAIFVGIIAGVISAFVKWGAEHPFPPRSPLDLFVAACQDPSQPLEVCSRAFLNPPHVFLRDYLGIDPTAAAFTFADQAFNWIGVTHIIFSLVFAIAYCVVAERFPKVKLWQGVLAGIICDICVHYITFPLLGLTPPVAEWPFYEHVSEFVGHIFWFWTIEIIRRDLRNRITHEPDAEVPLGENR
;
A
#
# COMPACT_ATOMS: atom_id res chain seq x y z
N MET A 1 -5.95 -12.15 27.96
CA MET A 1 -4.86 -12.04 26.96
C MET A 1 -5.49 -12.08 25.57
N ILE A 2 -5.11 -11.18 24.66
CA ILE A 2 -5.63 -11.18 23.28
C ILE A 2 -4.92 -12.30 22.51
N ASN A 3 -5.67 -13.29 22.01
CA ASN A 3 -5.11 -14.31 21.13
C ASN A 3 -5.01 -13.76 19.69
N LEU A 4 -3.81 -13.34 19.28
CA LEU A 4 -3.54 -12.76 17.96
C LEU A 4 -3.75 -13.76 16.81
N PHE A 5 -3.57 -15.06 17.09
CA PHE A 5 -3.65 -16.15 16.12
C PHE A 5 -4.98 -16.91 16.15
N GLN A 6 -5.98 -16.39 16.86
CA GLN A 6 -7.34 -16.92 16.80
C GLN A 6 -7.78 -16.99 15.34
N GLN A 7 -8.31 -18.14 14.92
CA GLN A 7 -8.82 -18.32 13.57
C GLN A 7 -10.35 -18.28 13.54
N THR A 8 -10.90 -17.86 12.41
CA THR A 8 -12.34 -17.94 12.11
C THR A 8 -12.79 -19.37 11.83
N GLU A 9 -14.09 -19.64 11.91
CA GLU A 9 -14.68 -20.92 11.53
C GLU A 9 -14.41 -21.27 10.05
N PRO A 10 -13.81 -22.44 9.72
CA PRO A 10 -13.44 -22.79 8.34
C PRO A 10 -14.59 -22.72 7.33
N SER A 11 -15.80 -23.10 7.74
CA SER A 11 -17.00 -23.09 6.89
C SER A 11 -17.47 -21.69 6.48
N ARG A 12 -17.02 -20.66 7.22
CA ARG A 12 -17.38 -19.25 6.99
C ARG A 12 -16.32 -18.47 6.21
N ARG A 13 -15.21 -19.11 5.84
CA ARG A 13 -14.13 -18.48 5.07
C ARG A 13 -14.47 -18.46 3.60
N ARG A 14 -14.53 -17.27 3.00
CA ARG A 14 -14.96 -17.07 1.61
C ARG A 14 -13.79 -16.54 0.77
N TYR A 15 -12.76 -17.37 0.58
CA TYR A 15 -11.53 -16.95 -0.11
C TYR A 15 -11.74 -16.45 -1.54
N GLY A 16 -12.65 -17.07 -2.31
CA GLY A 16 -12.99 -16.58 -3.65
C GLY A 16 -13.58 -15.16 -3.63
N VAL A 17 -14.48 -14.88 -2.68
CA VAL A 17 -15.03 -13.54 -2.45
C VAL A 17 -13.93 -12.59 -1.99
N ALA A 18 -13.05 -13.03 -1.09
CA ALA A 18 -11.96 -12.21 -0.58
C ALA A 18 -10.96 -11.77 -1.67
N ILE A 19 -10.62 -12.65 -2.62
CA ILE A 19 -9.77 -12.30 -3.76
C ILE A 19 -10.48 -11.27 -4.65
N PHE A 20 -11.74 -11.52 -5.02
CA PHE A 20 -12.51 -10.62 -5.86
C PHE A 20 -12.66 -9.22 -5.23
N VAL A 21 -13.04 -9.18 -3.96
CA VAL A 21 -13.16 -7.94 -3.19
C VAL A 21 -11.81 -7.26 -3.02
N GLY A 22 -10.73 -8.03 -2.83
CA GLY A 22 -9.37 -7.52 -2.75
C GLY A 22 -8.90 -6.82 -4.03
N ILE A 23 -9.31 -7.32 -5.20
CA ILE A 23 -9.03 -6.64 -6.49
C ILE A 23 -9.71 -5.27 -6.52
N ILE A 24 -11.01 -5.21 -6.19
CA ILE A 24 -11.77 -3.95 -6.17
C ILE A 24 -11.17 -2.97 -5.16
N ALA A 25 -10.92 -3.44 -3.93
CA ALA A 25 -10.32 -2.65 -2.87
C ALA A 25 -8.92 -2.16 -3.25
N GLY A 26 -8.10 -2.99 -3.88
CA GLY A 26 -6.75 -2.64 -4.33
C GLY A 26 -6.73 -1.52 -5.36
N VAL A 27 -7.61 -1.58 -6.38
CA VAL A 27 -7.72 -0.51 -7.38
C VAL A 27 -8.18 0.80 -6.73
N ILE A 28 -9.27 0.78 -5.97
CA ILE A 28 -9.84 2.01 -5.37
C ILE A 28 -8.87 2.62 -4.36
N SER A 29 -8.27 1.79 -3.50
CA SER A 29 -7.38 2.26 -2.45
C SER A 29 -6.05 2.81 -2.98
N ALA A 30 -5.60 2.37 -4.17
CA ALA A 30 -4.46 2.99 -4.86
C ALA A 30 -4.73 4.47 -5.15
N PHE A 31 -5.92 4.81 -5.64
CA PHE A 31 -6.31 6.21 -5.85
C PHE A 31 -6.40 7.00 -4.54
N VAL A 32 -6.83 6.37 -3.45
CA VAL A 32 -6.87 7.03 -2.13
C VAL A 32 -5.46 7.33 -1.61
N LYS A 33 -4.54 6.34 -1.67
CA LYS A 33 -3.14 6.54 -1.24
C LYS A 33 -2.46 7.61 -2.08
N TRP A 34 -2.61 7.55 -3.40
CA TRP A 34 -2.07 8.57 -4.30
C TRP A 34 -2.72 9.95 -4.06
N GLY A 35 -4.03 10.01 -3.84
CA GLY A 35 -4.73 11.24 -3.47
C GLY A 35 -4.22 11.85 -2.17
N ALA A 36 -3.89 11.03 -1.17
CA ALA A 36 -3.36 11.48 0.12
C ALA A 36 -1.96 12.12 0.04
N GLU A 37 -1.18 11.80 -1.00
CA GLU A 37 0.14 12.39 -1.22
C GLU A 37 0.08 13.85 -1.71
N HIS A 38 -1.09 14.32 -2.16
CA HIS A 38 -1.25 15.73 -2.53
C HIS A 38 -1.27 16.66 -1.30
N PRO A 39 -2.09 16.43 -0.26
CA PRO A 39 -2.04 17.22 0.97
C PRO A 39 -0.85 16.87 1.87
N PHE A 40 -0.31 15.65 1.79
CA PHE A 40 0.84 15.21 2.58
C PHE A 40 1.93 14.61 1.66
N PRO A 41 2.63 15.43 0.87
CA PRO A 41 3.69 14.91 -0.01
C PRO A 41 4.80 14.25 0.83
N PRO A 42 5.21 13.01 0.51
CA PRO A 42 6.17 12.30 1.33
C PRO A 42 7.60 12.82 1.17
N ARG A 43 7.91 13.47 0.04
CA ARG A 43 9.29 13.74 -0.38
C ARG A 43 9.40 15.15 -0.93
N SER A 44 10.42 15.88 -0.49
CA SER A 44 10.74 17.19 -1.05
C SER A 44 11.63 17.01 -2.30
N PRO A 45 11.44 17.83 -3.36
CA PRO A 45 12.36 17.85 -4.50
C PRO A 45 13.76 18.40 -4.12
N LEU A 46 13.91 18.96 -2.91
CA LEU A 46 15.20 19.49 -2.42
C LEU A 46 16.02 18.45 -1.67
N ASP A 47 15.41 17.34 -1.23
CA ASP A 47 16.13 16.27 -0.56
C ASP A 47 16.76 15.36 -1.60
N LEU A 48 18.06 15.09 -1.51
CA LEU A 48 18.77 14.25 -2.47
C LEU A 48 18.90 12.81 -1.99
N PHE A 49 18.81 11.86 -2.92
CA PHE A 49 19.18 10.46 -2.70
C PHE A 49 20.49 10.15 -3.43
N VAL A 50 21.60 10.64 -2.87
CA VAL A 50 22.92 10.58 -3.50
C VAL A 50 23.37 9.15 -3.81
N ALA A 51 23.06 8.17 -2.95
CA ALA A 51 23.48 6.78 -3.16
C ALA A 51 22.81 6.10 -4.37
N ALA A 52 21.65 6.56 -4.81
CA ALA A 52 20.93 6.04 -5.98
C ALA A 52 21.02 6.98 -7.22
N CYS A 53 21.75 8.08 -7.10
CA CYS A 53 21.99 9.06 -8.16
C CYS A 53 23.01 8.51 -9.17
N GLN A 54 22.60 8.29 -10.42
CA GLN A 54 23.48 7.81 -11.49
C GLN A 54 24.07 8.95 -12.33
N ASP A 55 23.38 10.09 -12.40
CA ASP A 55 23.83 11.27 -13.14
C ASP A 55 23.72 12.54 -12.27
N PRO A 56 24.83 13.08 -11.76
CA PRO A 56 24.80 14.27 -10.93
C PRO A 56 24.71 15.58 -11.74
N SER A 57 24.51 15.55 -13.06
CA SER A 57 24.49 16.78 -13.88
C SER A 57 23.34 17.73 -13.52
N GLN A 58 22.21 17.17 -13.08
CA GLN A 58 20.96 17.86 -12.77
C GLN A 58 20.40 17.34 -11.43
N PRO A 59 21.08 17.63 -10.31
CA PRO A 59 20.89 16.88 -9.07
C PRO A 59 19.47 17.02 -8.50
N LEU A 60 18.82 18.17 -8.69
CA LEU A 60 17.44 18.37 -8.21
C LEU A 60 16.42 17.61 -9.08
N GLU A 61 16.63 17.56 -10.39
CA GLU A 61 15.71 16.88 -11.31
C GLU A 61 15.86 15.36 -11.25
N VAL A 62 17.08 14.84 -11.20
CA VAL A 62 17.33 13.40 -11.41
C VAL A 62 17.87 12.67 -10.18
N CYS A 63 18.23 13.40 -9.12
CA CYS A 63 18.76 12.83 -7.89
C CYS A 63 17.98 13.20 -6.63
N SER A 64 16.87 13.93 -6.77
CA SER A 64 15.97 14.19 -5.64
C SER A 64 15.25 12.92 -5.20
N ARG A 65 14.87 12.84 -3.93
CA ARG A 65 14.05 11.76 -3.36
C ARG A 65 12.67 11.70 -4.03
N ALA A 66 12.12 12.86 -4.40
CA ALA A 66 10.84 12.92 -5.11
C ALA A 66 10.89 12.18 -6.46
N PHE A 67 11.99 12.35 -7.19
CA PHE A 67 12.25 11.63 -8.44
C PHE A 67 12.65 10.17 -8.21
N LEU A 68 13.66 9.95 -7.36
CA LEU A 68 14.17 8.63 -6.96
C LEU A 68 13.33 8.02 -5.83
N ASN A 69 12.01 7.96 -6.04
CA ASN A 69 11.12 7.25 -5.13
C ASN A 69 11.32 5.72 -5.22
N PRO A 70 10.83 4.93 -4.24
CA PRO A 70 11.14 3.50 -4.19
C PRO A 70 10.74 2.74 -5.46
N PRO A 71 9.57 2.97 -6.08
CA PRO A 71 9.24 2.35 -7.37
C PRO A 71 10.16 2.77 -8.52
N HIS A 72 10.62 4.02 -8.56
CA HIS A 72 11.60 4.46 -9.56
C HIS A 72 12.88 3.63 -9.46
N VAL A 73 13.49 3.59 -8.28
CA VAL A 73 14.75 2.87 -8.06
C VAL A 73 14.55 1.36 -8.29
N PHE A 74 13.44 0.80 -7.84
CA PHE A 74 13.12 -0.62 -8.05
C PHE A 74 12.99 -0.97 -9.53
N LEU A 75 12.19 -0.21 -10.30
CA LEU A 75 12.01 -0.46 -11.73
C LEU A 75 13.33 -0.35 -12.49
N ARG A 76 14.11 0.70 -12.24
CA ARG A 76 15.37 0.97 -12.90
C ARG A 76 16.43 -0.07 -12.56
N ASP A 77 16.67 -0.32 -11.28
CA ASP A 77 17.86 -1.04 -10.81
C ASP A 77 17.61 -2.55 -10.66
N TYR A 78 16.37 -2.98 -10.40
CA TYR A 78 16.05 -4.41 -10.23
C TYR A 78 15.42 -5.02 -11.48
N LEU A 79 14.58 -4.26 -12.20
CA LEU A 79 13.83 -4.77 -13.34
C LEU A 79 14.37 -4.31 -14.69
N GLY A 80 15.24 -3.29 -14.72
CA GLY A 80 15.74 -2.70 -15.97
C GLY A 80 14.65 -2.04 -16.81
N ILE A 81 13.54 -1.62 -16.19
CA ILE A 81 12.44 -0.93 -16.84
C ILE A 81 12.64 0.57 -16.66
N ASP A 82 12.52 1.34 -17.75
CA ASP A 82 12.51 2.81 -17.66
C ASP A 82 11.29 3.27 -16.84
N PRO A 83 11.48 3.84 -15.64
CA PRO A 83 10.37 4.23 -14.78
C PRO A 83 9.56 5.41 -15.33
N THR A 84 10.20 6.24 -16.15
CA THR A 84 9.64 7.49 -16.68
C THR A 84 8.92 7.30 -18.02
N ALA A 85 9.22 6.21 -18.73
CA ALA A 85 8.52 5.84 -19.95
C ALA A 85 7.01 5.68 -19.71
N ALA A 86 6.23 6.14 -20.69
CA ALA A 86 4.79 5.96 -20.69
C ALA A 86 4.43 4.47 -20.75
N ALA A 87 3.67 3.99 -19.76
CA ALA A 87 3.03 2.69 -19.84
C ALA A 87 1.79 2.74 -20.74
N PHE A 88 1.06 3.86 -20.70
CA PHE A 88 0.04 4.22 -21.68
C PHE A 88 -0.15 5.74 -21.74
N THR A 89 -0.89 6.19 -22.73
CA THR A 89 -1.29 7.59 -22.90
C THR A 89 -2.81 7.71 -22.94
N PHE A 90 -3.37 8.65 -22.19
CA PHE A 90 -4.80 8.96 -22.24
C PHE A 90 -4.99 10.48 -22.30
N ALA A 91 -5.79 10.96 -23.27
CA ALA A 91 -5.97 12.39 -23.53
C ALA A 91 -4.62 13.15 -23.64
N ASP A 92 -3.67 12.58 -24.39
CA ASP A 92 -2.30 13.09 -24.59
C ASP A 92 -1.45 13.25 -23.30
N GLN A 93 -1.93 12.72 -22.17
CA GLN A 93 -1.19 12.65 -20.92
C GLN A 93 -0.60 11.24 -20.76
N ALA A 94 0.70 11.17 -20.48
CA ALA A 94 1.39 9.91 -20.21
C ALA A 94 1.12 9.46 -18.77
N PHE A 95 0.79 8.18 -18.62
CA PHE A 95 0.83 7.48 -17.34
C PHE A 95 2.02 6.52 -17.36
N ASN A 96 3.00 6.76 -16.49
CA ASN A 96 4.28 6.04 -16.52
C ASN A 96 4.26 4.75 -15.68
N TRP A 97 5.37 4.00 -15.76
CA TRP A 97 5.52 2.74 -15.03
C TRP A 97 5.58 2.90 -13.51
N ILE A 98 6.00 4.06 -12.99
CA ILE A 98 5.91 4.36 -11.55
C ILE A 98 4.45 4.31 -11.08
N GLY A 99 3.54 4.96 -11.82
CA GLY A 99 2.11 4.95 -11.50
C GLY A 99 1.52 3.53 -11.57
N VAL A 100 1.84 2.77 -12.61
CA VAL A 100 1.40 1.37 -12.76
C VAL A 100 1.89 0.52 -11.58
N THR A 101 3.13 0.72 -11.17
CA THR A 101 3.75 -0.04 -10.08
C THR A 101 3.05 0.21 -8.76
N HIS A 102 2.68 1.46 -8.43
CA HIS A 102 1.89 1.75 -7.23
C HIS A 102 0.52 1.06 -7.24
N ILE A 103 -0.17 1.01 -8.39
CA ILE A 103 -1.46 0.31 -8.51
C ILE A 103 -1.28 -1.20 -8.29
N ILE A 104 -0.25 -1.80 -8.89
CA ILE A 104 0.05 -3.23 -8.71
C ILE A 104 0.40 -3.54 -7.25
N PHE A 105 1.23 -2.73 -6.60
CA PHE A 105 1.52 -2.89 -5.17
C PHE A 105 0.23 -2.84 -4.36
N SER A 106 -0.63 -1.86 -4.64
CA SER A 106 -1.91 -1.76 -3.93
C SER A 106 -2.78 -3.00 -4.08
N LEU A 107 -2.87 -3.53 -5.30
CA LEU A 107 -3.58 -4.78 -5.60
C LEU A 107 -3.03 -5.97 -4.81
N VAL A 108 -1.72 -6.18 -4.84
CA VAL A 108 -1.07 -7.32 -4.16
C VAL A 108 -1.37 -7.27 -2.66
N PHE A 109 -1.17 -6.11 -2.02
CA PHE A 109 -1.40 -5.96 -0.59
C PHE A 109 -2.89 -6.05 -0.22
N ALA A 110 -3.80 -5.47 -1.01
CA ALA A 110 -5.23 -5.54 -0.73
C ALA A 110 -5.77 -6.98 -0.87
N ILE A 111 -5.36 -7.72 -1.90
CA ILE A 111 -5.74 -9.13 -2.08
C ILE A 111 -5.19 -9.97 -0.92
N ALA A 112 -3.90 -9.82 -0.60
CA ALA A 112 -3.28 -10.54 0.52
C ALA A 112 -4.01 -10.23 1.83
N TYR A 113 -4.27 -8.95 2.11
CA TYR A 113 -5.01 -8.51 3.29
C TYR A 113 -6.39 -9.16 3.36
N CYS A 114 -7.19 -9.10 2.29
CA CYS A 114 -8.53 -9.67 2.27
C CYS A 114 -8.52 -11.19 2.51
N VAL A 115 -7.57 -11.90 1.90
CA VAL A 115 -7.43 -13.36 2.07
C VAL A 115 -6.99 -13.72 3.50
N VAL A 116 -6.03 -12.99 4.06
CA VAL A 116 -5.57 -13.21 5.45
C VAL A 116 -6.69 -12.87 6.44
N ALA A 117 -7.46 -11.81 6.18
CA ALA A 117 -8.57 -11.36 7.01
C ALA A 117 -9.72 -12.38 7.11
N GLU A 118 -9.90 -13.24 6.10
CA GLU A 118 -10.85 -14.37 6.20
C GLU A 118 -10.44 -15.37 7.27
N ARG A 119 -9.14 -15.53 7.55
CA ARG A 119 -8.62 -16.53 8.49
C ARG A 119 -8.31 -15.96 9.85
N PHE A 120 -7.67 -14.78 9.90
CA PHE A 120 -7.15 -14.17 11.12
C PHE A 120 -7.87 -12.84 11.37
N PRO A 121 -8.95 -12.82 12.17
CA PRO A 121 -9.80 -11.64 12.30
C PRO A 121 -9.09 -10.45 12.95
N LYS A 122 -8.01 -10.68 13.70
CA LYS A 122 -7.24 -9.62 14.38
C LYS A 122 -6.46 -8.72 13.43
N VAL A 123 -6.24 -9.12 12.17
CA VAL A 123 -5.64 -8.21 11.18
C VAL A 123 -6.56 -7.04 10.83
N LYS A 124 -7.85 -7.14 11.16
CA LYS A 124 -8.87 -6.11 10.93
C LYS A 124 -9.01 -5.10 12.07
N LEU A 125 -8.16 -5.20 13.10
CA LEU A 125 -8.21 -4.31 14.26
C LEU A 125 -8.18 -2.84 13.84
N TRP A 126 -9.05 -2.06 14.50
CA TRP A 126 -9.28 -0.64 14.20
C TRP A 126 -9.60 -0.38 12.73
N GLN A 127 -10.40 -1.26 12.13
CA GLN A 127 -10.76 -1.17 10.71
C GLN A 127 -9.51 -1.16 9.81
N GLY A 128 -8.56 -2.06 10.06
CA GLY A 128 -7.38 -2.22 9.21
C GLY A 128 -6.24 -1.24 9.51
N VAL A 129 -6.44 -0.26 10.38
CA VAL A 129 -5.38 0.71 10.78
C VAL A 129 -4.15 -0.01 11.32
N LEU A 130 -4.32 -1.05 12.14
CA LEU A 130 -3.17 -1.82 12.65
C LEU A 130 -2.38 -2.48 11.51
N ALA A 131 -3.06 -3.02 10.50
CA ALA A 131 -2.40 -3.61 9.34
C ALA A 131 -1.66 -2.56 8.51
N GLY A 132 -2.21 -1.36 8.37
CA GLY A 132 -1.52 -0.23 7.74
C GLY A 132 -0.22 0.15 8.45
N ILE A 133 -0.26 0.26 9.78
CA ILE A 133 0.93 0.56 10.60
C ILE A 133 1.99 -0.54 10.45
N ILE A 134 1.59 -1.81 10.52
CA ILE A 134 2.52 -2.93 10.35
C ILE A 134 3.12 -2.92 8.94
N CYS A 135 2.31 -2.64 7.91
CA CYS A 135 2.76 -2.55 6.54
C CYS A 135 3.78 -1.43 6.33
N ASP A 136 3.52 -0.23 6.86
CA ASP A 136 4.45 0.90 6.81
C ASP A 136 5.82 0.52 7.40
N ILE A 137 5.81 -0.05 8.61
CA ILE A 137 7.04 -0.48 9.28
C ILE A 137 7.76 -1.55 8.47
N CYS A 138 7.06 -2.61 8.07
CA CYS A 138 7.68 -3.73 7.36
C CYS A 138 8.22 -3.33 5.99
N VAL A 139 7.49 -2.50 5.25
CA VAL A 139 7.84 -2.16 3.87
C VAL A 139 8.75 -0.94 3.83
N HIS A 140 8.30 0.19 4.37
CA HIS A 140 9.03 1.45 4.26
C HIS A 140 10.19 1.56 5.25
N TYR A 141 10.03 1.10 6.50
CA TYR A 141 11.08 1.29 7.51
C TYR A 141 12.14 0.17 7.48
N ILE A 142 11.80 -0.98 6.92
CA ILE A 142 12.68 -2.16 6.93
C ILE A 142 13.04 -2.56 5.51
N THR A 143 12.07 -2.96 4.69
CA THR A 143 12.34 -3.59 3.39
C THR A 143 13.01 -2.62 2.41
N PHE A 144 12.48 -1.41 2.23
CA PHE A 144 13.01 -0.45 1.26
C PHE A 144 14.46 0.00 1.58
N PRO A 145 14.82 0.36 2.82
CA PRO A 145 16.21 0.65 3.17
C PRO A 145 17.15 -0.54 2.98
N LEU A 146 16.71 -1.76 3.35
CA LEU A 146 17.52 -2.97 3.17
C LEU A 146 17.76 -3.31 1.69
N LEU A 147 16.84 -2.94 0.82
CA LEU A 147 16.97 -3.07 -0.64
C LEU A 147 17.64 -1.85 -1.28
N GLY A 148 18.07 -0.84 -0.50
CA GLY A 148 18.67 0.38 -1.06
C GLY A 148 17.71 1.20 -1.94
N LEU A 149 16.39 1.02 -1.79
CA LEU A 149 15.37 1.79 -2.50
C LEU A 149 15.12 3.16 -1.86
N THR A 150 15.61 3.34 -0.63
CA THR A 150 15.60 4.58 0.13
C THR A 150 16.88 4.69 0.96
N PRO A 151 17.28 5.90 1.38
CA PRO A 151 18.28 6.07 2.43
C PRO A 151 17.86 5.43 3.76
N PRO A 152 18.79 5.25 4.71
CA PRO A 152 18.47 4.84 6.06
C PRO A 152 17.35 5.69 6.67
N VAL A 153 16.43 5.04 7.40
CA VAL A 153 15.24 5.67 7.99
C VAL A 153 15.59 6.85 8.90
N ALA A 154 16.73 6.81 9.58
CA ALA A 154 17.18 7.87 10.47
C ALA A 154 17.55 9.18 9.74
N GLU A 155 17.78 9.11 8.42
CA GLU A 155 18.11 10.27 7.58
C GLU A 155 16.87 10.93 6.98
N TRP A 156 15.68 10.36 7.21
CA TRP A 156 14.46 10.89 6.62
C TRP A 156 14.01 12.15 7.36
N PRO A 157 13.52 13.16 6.63
CA PRO A 157 12.87 14.30 7.24
C PRO A 157 11.59 13.87 7.99
N PHE A 158 11.25 14.61 9.05
CA PHE A 158 10.06 14.32 9.87
C PHE A 158 8.77 14.21 9.06
N TYR A 159 8.59 15.04 8.03
CA TYR A 159 7.39 15.00 7.19
C TYR A 159 7.26 13.71 6.38
N GLU A 160 8.36 13.05 6.03
CA GLU A 160 8.30 11.77 5.30
C GLU A 160 7.75 10.68 6.21
N HIS A 161 8.17 10.65 7.48
CA HIS A 161 7.59 9.75 8.48
C HIS A 161 6.08 9.97 8.64
N VAL A 162 5.66 11.23 8.76
CA VAL A 162 4.23 11.57 8.92
C VAL A 162 3.43 11.16 7.68
N SER A 163 3.92 11.51 6.49
CA SER A 163 3.23 11.21 5.23
C SER A 163 3.10 9.70 5.01
N GLU A 164 4.18 8.93 5.20
CA GLU A 164 4.12 7.48 5.00
C GLU A 164 3.20 6.84 6.03
N PHE A 165 3.33 7.19 7.31
CA PHE A 165 2.50 6.63 8.37
C PHE A 165 1.00 6.92 8.16
N VAL A 166 0.65 8.19 7.94
CA VAL A 166 -0.75 8.62 7.73
C VAL A 166 -1.31 8.05 6.43
N GLY A 167 -0.51 8.02 5.36
CA GLY A 167 -0.90 7.45 4.08
C GLY A 167 -1.23 5.96 4.18
N HIS A 168 -0.42 5.18 4.91
CA HIS A 168 -0.68 3.75 5.11
C HIS A 168 -1.91 3.47 5.97
N ILE A 169 -2.16 4.32 6.97
CA ILE A 169 -3.39 4.26 7.78
C ILE A 169 -4.62 4.45 6.89
N PHE A 170 -4.69 5.52 6.10
CA PHE A 170 -5.84 5.77 5.23
C PHE A 170 -5.99 4.73 4.12
N TRP A 171 -4.87 4.24 3.61
CA TRP A 171 -4.86 3.21 2.57
C TRP A 171 -5.47 1.90 3.07
N PHE A 172 -4.97 1.33 4.17
CA PHE A 172 -5.53 0.08 4.72
C PHE A 172 -6.91 0.25 5.32
N TRP A 173 -7.22 1.42 5.89
CA TRP A 173 -8.56 1.72 6.37
C TRP A 173 -9.59 1.68 5.24
N THR A 174 -9.23 2.23 4.08
CA THR A 174 -10.05 2.18 2.87
C THR A 174 -10.25 0.74 2.39
N ILE A 175 -9.17 -0.06 2.34
CA ILE A 175 -9.25 -1.47 1.97
C ILE A 175 -10.23 -2.20 2.88
N GLU A 176 -10.15 -2.01 4.19
CA GLU A 176 -11.00 -2.71 5.16
C GLU A 176 -12.47 -2.29 5.09
N ILE A 177 -12.76 -1.01 4.86
CA ILE A 177 -14.14 -0.55 4.64
C ILE A 177 -14.76 -1.24 3.43
N ILE A 178 -14.05 -1.22 2.30
CA ILE A 178 -14.51 -1.86 1.06
C ILE A 178 -14.63 -3.36 1.25
N ARG A 179 -13.64 -3.99 1.91
CA ARG A 179 -13.64 -5.42 2.19
C ARG A 179 -14.89 -5.82 2.94
N ARG A 180 -15.13 -5.17 4.08
CA ARG A 180 -16.25 -5.50 4.97
C ARG A 180 -17.59 -5.29 4.29
N ASP A 181 -17.80 -4.15 3.61
CA ASP A 181 -19.08 -3.84 2.96
C ASP A 181 -19.38 -4.83 1.82
N LEU A 182 -18.44 -5.01 0.88
CA LEU A 182 -18.67 -5.88 -0.28
C LEU A 182 -18.79 -7.35 0.13
N ARG A 183 -17.92 -7.83 1.04
CA ARG A 183 -18.02 -9.20 1.55
C ARG A 183 -19.40 -9.45 2.13
N ASN A 184 -19.87 -8.61 3.05
CA ASN A 184 -21.14 -8.81 3.74
C ASN A 184 -22.34 -8.76 2.78
N ARG A 185 -22.29 -7.91 1.76
CA ARG A 185 -23.33 -7.84 0.72
C ARG A 185 -23.36 -9.08 -0.17
N ILE A 186 -22.19 -9.59 -0.55
CA ILE A 186 -22.06 -10.76 -1.43
C ILE A 186 -22.42 -12.05 -0.68
N THR A 187 -21.99 -12.20 0.56
CA THR A 187 -22.22 -13.43 1.35
C THR A 187 -23.55 -13.43 2.09
N HIS A 188 -24.19 -12.26 2.24
CA HIS A 188 -25.34 -12.06 3.14
C HIS A 188 -25.08 -12.48 4.60
N GLU A 189 -23.81 -12.52 5.00
CA GLU A 189 -23.36 -12.86 6.35
C GLU A 189 -22.48 -11.72 6.88
N PRO A 190 -22.45 -11.48 8.21
CA PRO A 190 -21.40 -10.64 8.78
C PRO A 190 -20.03 -11.31 8.62
N ASP A 191 -18.99 -10.59 9.03
CA ASP A 191 -17.63 -11.12 9.13
C ASP A 191 -17.59 -12.44 9.94
N ALA A 192 -16.66 -13.33 9.56
CA ALA A 192 -16.65 -14.73 10.01
C ALA A 192 -16.42 -14.92 11.52
N GLU A 193 -15.91 -13.91 12.22
CA GLU A 193 -15.78 -13.90 13.68
C GLU A 193 -17.04 -13.41 14.42
N VAL A 194 -18.01 -12.80 13.73
CA VAL A 194 -19.26 -12.33 14.33
C VAL A 194 -20.27 -13.49 14.36
N PRO A 195 -20.82 -13.90 15.53
CA PRO A 195 -21.76 -15.01 15.62
C PRO A 195 -22.99 -14.85 14.71
N LEU A 196 -23.46 -15.95 14.13
CA LEU A 196 -24.73 -16.01 13.42
C LEU A 196 -25.84 -16.28 14.46
N GLY A 197 -26.81 -15.38 14.60
CA GLY A 197 -27.91 -15.52 15.56
C GLY A 197 -27.86 -14.59 16.78
N GLU A 198 -26.85 -13.73 16.90
CA GLU A 198 -26.99 -12.52 17.71
C GLU A 198 -27.84 -11.52 16.90
N ASN A 199 -29.14 -11.55 17.20
CA ASN A 199 -30.19 -10.82 16.50
C ASN A 199 -29.85 -9.32 16.34
N ARG A 200 -30.10 -8.83 15.12
CA ARG A 200 -30.66 -7.49 14.91
C ARG A 200 -32.08 -7.45 15.42
#